data_AF-A0AAV9TQ18-F1
#
_entry.id   AF-A0AAV9TQ18-F1
#
_cell.length_a   1.000
_cell.length_b   1.000
_cell.length_c   1.000
_cell.angle_alpha   90.00
_cell.angle_beta   90.00
_cell.angle_gamma   90.00
#
_symmetry.space_group_name_H-M   'P 1'
#
loop_
_entity.id
_entity.type
_entity.pdbx_description
1 polymer ?
#
loop_
_entity_poly.entity_id
_entity_poly.type
_entity_poly.pdbx_seq_one_letter_code
_entity_poly.pdbx_strand_id
1 'polypeptide(L)'
;MRFNIPLAITSLAATVSAYSCTDGLAWTPEEFAEYLTLDDTTGWAPMERIKHCQLDESDVLTDIPAVEVPHGTLKARSGGNRFVAYSADNCPTNNAIISVNNFGCGGCYSVPSGIKSGYLWRQYNGNPYPTVDFYSGEGCSGSKIHHQGIESGRSDSCNNVNTARSFVVYQGC
;
A
#
# COMPACT_ATOMS: atom_id res chain seq x y z
N MET A 1 36.72 16.44 50.10
CA MET A 1 36.80 16.00 48.68
C MET A 1 35.38 15.87 48.18
N ARG A 2 35.01 16.64 47.14
CA ARG A 2 33.65 16.66 46.57
C ARG A 2 33.60 15.66 45.40
N PHE A 3 32.68 14.71 45.46
CA PHE A 3 32.43 13.75 44.37
C PHE A 3 31.51 14.40 43.34
N ASN A 4 32.00 14.59 42.11
CA ASN A 4 31.18 14.92 40.95
C ASN A 4 30.65 13.62 40.35
N ILE A 5 29.33 13.39 40.44
CA ILE A 5 28.64 12.33 39.71
C ILE A 5 28.08 12.97 38.43
N PRO A 6 28.49 12.55 37.22
CA PRO A 6 27.84 13.01 36.01
C PRO A 6 26.45 12.37 35.89
N LEU A 7 25.39 13.20 35.88
CA LEU A 7 24.06 12.77 35.47
C LEU A 7 24.09 12.41 33.97
N ALA A 8 23.97 11.12 33.67
CA ALA A 8 23.64 10.67 32.32
C ALA A 8 22.17 10.97 32.04
N ILE A 9 21.92 12.01 31.25
CA ILE A 9 20.59 12.27 30.68
C ILE A 9 20.46 11.34 29.47
N THR A 10 19.92 10.15 29.66
CA THR A 10 19.44 9.31 28.55
C THR A 10 18.18 9.95 28.00
N SER A 11 18.28 10.73 26.92
CA SER A 11 17.10 11.13 26.16
C SER A 11 16.55 9.89 25.46
N LEU A 12 15.36 9.42 25.87
CA LEU A 12 14.56 8.56 25.02
C LEU A 12 14.10 9.42 23.84
N ALA A 13 14.82 9.33 22.72
CA ALA A 13 14.27 9.75 21.44
C ALA A 13 13.13 8.79 21.13
N ALA A 14 11.88 9.23 21.28
CA ALA A 14 10.75 8.53 20.72
C ALA A 14 10.98 8.49 19.20
N THR A 15 11.19 7.30 18.64
CA THR A 15 11.19 7.10 17.19
C THR A 15 9.78 7.41 16.71
N VAL A 16 9.58 8.62 16.17
CA VAL A 16 8.37 8.93 15.41
C VAL A 16 8.45 8.05 14.16
N SER A 17 7.62 7.01 14.11
CA SER A 17 7.49 6.21 12.90
C SER A 17 6.89 7.11 11.82
N ALA A 18 7.47 7.16 10.62
CA ALA A 18 6.96 7.97 9.51
C ALA A 18 5.61 7.46 8.96
N TYR A 19 5.15 6.32 9.48
CA TYR A 19 3.90 5.67 9.17
C TYR A 19 3.43 4.85 10.37
N SER A 20 2.12 4.62 10.45
CA SER A 20 1.51 3.64 11.34
C SER A 20 0.83 2.57 10.49
N CYS A 21 0.93 1.30 10.89
CA CYS A 21 0.16 0.23 10.26
C CYS A 21 -0.57 -0.59 11.33
N THR A 22 -1.80 -0.98 11.03
CA THR A 22 -2.49 -2.05 11.73
C THR A 22 -2.32 -3.33 10.91
N ASP A 23 -1.89 -4.40 11.57
CA ASP A 23 -1.94 -5.71 10.95
C ASP A 23 -3.39 -6.06 10.60
N GLY A 24 -3.54 -6.80 9.51
CA GLY A 24 -4.83 -7.28 9.04
C GLY A 24 -4.67 -8.58 8.29
N LEU A 25 -5.78 -9.24 8.04
CA LEU A 25 -5.84 -10.48 7.28
C LEU A 25 -5.97 -10.17 5.79
N ALA A 26 -5.68 -11.15 4.95
CA ALA A 26 -6.11 -11.09 3.56
C ALA A 26 -7.64 -11.22 3.46
N TRP A 27 -8.24 -10.65 2.41
CA TRP A 27 -9.65 -10.95 2.09
C TRP A 27 -9.84 -12.44 1.80
N THR A 28 -11.00 -12.98 2.18
CA THR A 28 -11.41 -14.30 1.68
C THR A 28 -11.74 -14.22 0.19
N PRO A 29 -11.77 -15.35 -0.54
CA PRO A 29 -12.18 -15.36 -1.94
C PRO A 29 -13.56 -14.74 -2.17
N GLU A 30 -14.50 -14.94 -1.23
CA GLU A 30 -15.85 -14.37 -1.29
C GLU A 30 -15.84 -12.86 -1.08
N GLU A 31 -15.08 -12.37 -0.10
CA GLU A 31 -14.92 -10.94 0.16
C GLU A 31 -14.24 -10.24 -1.03
N PHE A 32 -13.24 -10.88 -1.64
CA PHE A 32 -12.60 -10.34 -2.83
C PHE A 32 -13.55 -10.34 -4.04
N ALA A 33 -14.33 -11.41 -4.24
CA ALA A 33 -15.31 -11.46 -5.31
C ALA A 33 -16.36 -10.35 -5.15
N GLU A 34 -16.82 -10.08 -3.93
CA GLU A 34 -17.71 -8.96 -3.62
C GLU A 34 -17.01 -7.63 -3.89
N TYR A 35 -15.79 -7.45 -3.40
CA TYR A 35 -14.98 -6.25 -3.60
C TYR A 35 -14.88 -5.83 -5.07
N LEU A 36 -14.71 -6.78 -5.99
CA LEU A 36 -14.61 -6.52 -7.42
C LEU A 36 -15.90 -5.93 -8.01
N THR A 37 -17.04 -6.09 -7.33
CA THR A 37 -18.34 -5.53 -7.75
C THR A 37 -18.65 -4.17 -7.15
N LEU A 38 -17.87 -3.74 -6.15
CA LEU A 38 -18.08 -2.46 -5.47
C LEU A 38 -17.40 -1.31 -6.22
N ASP A 39 -18.15 -0.24 -6.45
CA ASP A 39 -17.61 1.07 -6.86
C ASP A 39 -17.29 1.97 -5.66
N ASP A 40 -17.81 1.63 -4.47
CA ASP A 40 -17.65 2.37 -3.22
C ASP A 40 -17.58 1.40 -2.03
N THR A 41 -16.66 1.66 -1.10
CA THR A 41 -16.37 0.79 0.05
C THR A 41 -16.80 1.41 1.39
N THR A 42 -17.55 2.50 1.36
CA THR A 42 -18.05 3.17 2.57
C THR A 42 -18.91 2.21 3.38
N GLY A 43 -18.49 1.92 4.61
CA GLY A 43 -19.19 1.01 5.52
C GLY A 43 -19.09 -0.48 5.13
N TRP A 44 -18.26 -0.83 4.15
CA TRP A 44 -18.03 -2.22 3.79
C TRP A 44 -17.06 -2.87 4.79
N ALA A 45 -17.63 -3.66 5.71
CA ALA A 45 -16.91 -4.21 6.87
C ALA A 45 -15.60 -4.97 6.52
N PRO A 46 -15.50 -5.73 5.41
CA PRO A 46 -14.25 -6.40 5.06
C PRO A 46 -13.08 -5.44 4.77
N MET A 47 -13.33 -4.17 4.47
CA MET A 47 -12.25 -3.18 4.32
C MET A 47 -11.48 -2.98 5.63
N GLU A 48 -12.14 -3.01 6.78
CA GLU A 48 -11.48 -2.81 8.09
C GLU A 48 -10.62 -4.00 8.53
N ARG A 49 -10.79 -5.16 7.88
CA ARG A 49 -10.09 -6.41 8.25
C ARG A 49 -8.72 -6.56 7.61
N ILE A 50 -8.49 -5.89 6.47
CA ILE A 50 -7.19 -5.93 5.80
C ILE A 50 -6.19 -5.03 6.49
N LYS A 51 -4.90 -5.15 6.13
CA LYS A 51 -3.87 -4.24 6.66
C LYS A 51 -4.20 -2.82 6.25
N HIS A 52 -4.11 -1.90 7.21
CA HIS A 52 -4.16 -0.47 6.96
C HIS A 52 -2.82 0.13 7.31
N CYS A 53 -2.31 0.99 6.44
CA CYS A 53 -1.15 1.80 6.72
C CYS A 53 -1.48 3.27 6.44
N GLN A 54 -1.14 4.14 7.37
CA GLN A 54 -1.27 5.59 7.28
C GLN A 54 0.13 6.19 7.31
N LEU A 55 0.45 7.05 6.34
CA LEU A 55 1.66 7.87 6.37
C LEU A 55 1.40 9.15 7.16
N ASP A 56 2.32 9.50 8.05
CA ASP A 56 2.13 10.61 8.99
C ASP A 56 2.69 11.95 8.46
N GLU A 57 3.55 11.95 7.43
CA GLU A 57 4.07 13.18 6.77
C GLU A 57 4.32 13.01 5.25
N SER A 58 4.44 14.14 4.53
CA SER A 58 4.23 14.25 3.08
C SER A 58 5.39 13.89 2.14
N ASP A 59 6.58 13.53 2.62
CA ASP A 59 7.80 13.47 1.76
C ASP A 59 8.73 12.26 1.99
N VAL A 60 8.24 11.12 2.51
CA VAL A 60 9.13 10.00 2.88
C VAL A 60 8.92 8.77 2.01
N LEU A 61 9.85 8.51 1.09
CA LEU A 61 10.01 7.18 0.47
C LEU A 61 10.18 6.13 1.57
N THR A 62 9.11 5.39 1.84
CA THR A 62 9.12 4.27 2.79
C THR A 62 8.77 2.99 2.06
N ASP A 63 9.60 1.96 2.24
CA ASP A 63 9.26 0.60 1.83
C ASP A 63 8.40 -0.06 2.91
N ILE A 64 7.11 -0.25 2.64
CA ILE A 64 6.21 -0.94 3.56
C ILE A 64 6.00 -2.38 3.06
N PRO A 65 6.36 -3.41 3.86
CA PRO A 65 6.06 -4.79 3.52
C PRO A 65 4.55 -5.00 3.52
N ALA A 66 4.03 -5.72 2.51
CA ALA A 66 2.61 -6.05 2.45
C ALA A 66 2.21 -7.19 3.40
N VAL A 67 0.91 -7.49 3.48
CA VAL A 67 0.40 -8.65 4.24
C VAL A 67 0.90 -9.95 3.61
N GLU A 68 1.57 -10.78 4.39
CA GLU A 68 1.89 -12.15 3.99
C GLU A 68 0.60 -13.00 3.99
N VAL A 69 0.31 -13.66 2.88
CA VAL A 69 -0.81 -14.61 2.78
C VAL A 69 -0.55 -15.80 3.71
N PRO A 70 -1.53 -16.37 4.43
CA PRO A 70 -1.35 -17.65 5.12
C PRO A 70 -1.19 -18.77 4.07
N HIS A 71 0.05 -19.22 3.85
CA HIS A 71 0.36 -20.25 2.85
C HIS A 71 -0.13 -21.64 3.25
N GLY A 72 -1.28 -22.05 2.69
CA GLY A 72 -1.65 -23.47 2.57
C GLY A 72 -0.93 -24.13 1.39
N THR A 73 0.27 -24.66 1.61
CA THR A 73 0.92 -25.73 0.81
C THR A 73 0.96 -25.59 -0.73
N LEU A 74 1.28 -24.42 -1.27
CA LEU A 74 1.92 -24.33 -2.59
C LEU A 74 3.03 -23.25 -2.53
N LYS A 75 4.24 -23.58 -3.00
CA LYS A 75 5.35 -22.63 -3.20
C LYS A 75 4.81 -21.30 -3.74
N ALA A 76 5.30 -20.16 -3.24
CA ALA A 76 5.02 -18.84 -3.80
C ALA A 76 5.09 -18.89 -5.34
N ARG A 77 3.92 -18.91 -5.99
CA ARG A 77 3.80 -18.82 -7.44
C ARG A 77 3.63 -17.35 -7.83
N SER A 78 4.56 -16.51 -7.40
CA SER A 78 4.66 -15.14 -7.90
C SER A 78 6.03 -14.61 -7.54
N GLY A 79 6.74 -14.08 -8.54
CA GLY A 79 7.95 -13.30 -8.32
C GLY A 79 7.62 -11.99 -7.64
N GLY A 80 8.61 -11.11 -7.51
CA GLY A 80 8.40 -9.80 -6.89
C GLY A 80 7.37 -8.96 -7.63
N ASN A 81 6.48 -8.33 -6.89
CA ASN A 81 5.57 -7.27 -7.35
C ASN A 81 5.81 -6.02 -6.51
N ARG A 82 5.74 -4.86 -7.16
CA ARG A 82 5.97 -3.57 -6.51
C ARG A 82 4.98 -2.54 -7.00
N PHE A 83 4.44 -1.77 -6.07
CA PHE A 83 3.71 -0.55 -6.37
C PHE A 83 4.45 0.64 -5.75
N VAL A 84 4.50 1.76 -6.47
CA VAL A 84 5.04 3.02 -5.96
C VAL A 84 4.03 4.13 -6.25
N ALA A 85 3.61 4.86 -5.22
CA ALA A 85 2.77 6.04 -5.37
C ALA A 85 3.62 7.31 -5.44
N TYR A 86 3.18 8.30 -6.23
CA TYR A 86 3.91 9.55 -6.44
C TYR A 86 3.02 10.78 -6.21
N SER A 87 3.62 11.87 -5.71
CA SER A 87 2.97 13.17 -5.49
C SER A 87 2.90 14.04 -6.75
N ALA A 88 3.40 13.53 -7.88
CA ALA A 88 3.42 14.19 -9.18
C ALA A 88 2.93 13.25 -10.29
N ASP A 89 2.54 13.83 -11.43
CA ASP A 89 2.10 13.09 -12.61
C ASP A 89 3.29 12.39 -13.31
N ASN A 90 3.01 11.28 -13.98
CA ASN A 90 3.91 10.50 -14.84
C ASN A 90 5.02 9.77 -14.09
N CYS A 91 4.78 9.37 -12.84
CA CYS A 91 5.66 8.55 -12.00
C CYS A 91 7.12 9.05 -11.94
N PRO A 92 7.39 10.32 -11.61
CA PRO A 92 8.75 10.84 -11.63
C PRO A 92 9.52 10.35 -10.40
N THR A 93 10.74 9.84 -10.61
CA THR A 93 11.55 9.19 -9.57
C THR A 93 11.74 10.04 -8.30
N ASN A 94 11.79 11.37 -8.42
CA ASN A 94 12.07 12.28 -7.31
C ASN A 94 10.84 12.64 -6.45
N ASN A 95 9.66 12.09 -6.74
CA ASN A 95 8.40 12.40 -6.05
C ASN A 95 7.70 11.15 -5.51
N ALA A 96 8.44 10.05 -5.33
CA ALA A 96 7.89 8.84 -4.76
C ALA A 96 7.53 9.06 -3.29
N ILE A 97 6.29 8.70 -2.93
CA ILE A 97 5.72 8.83 -1.58
C ILE A 97 5.87 7.52 -0.82
N ILE A 98 5.42 6.40 -1.40
CA ILE A 98 5.42 5.10 -0.74
C ILE A 98 5.70 4.02 -1.76
N SER A 99 6.43 2.99 -1.33
CA SER A 99 6.68 1.76 -2.07
C SER A 99 6.12 0.57 -1.30
N VAL A 100 5.31 -0.25 -1.95
CA VAL A 100 4.72 -1.47 -1.39
C VAL A 100 5.19 -2.66 -2.22
N ASN A 101 5.78 -3.64 -1.55
CA ASN A 101 6.39 -4.79 -2.21
C ASN A 101 5.69 -6.10 -1.78
N ASN A 102 5.65 -7.06 -2.70
CA ASN A 102 5.21 -8.44 -2.48
C ASN A 102 3.82 -8.56 -1.85
N PHE A 103 2.87 -7.74 -2.32
CA PHE A 103 1.50 -7.77 -1.82
C PHE A 103 0.69 -8.94 -2.36
N GLY A 104 -0.12 -9.51 -1.46
CA GLY A 104 -1.08 -10.57 -1.73
C GLY A 104 -2.50 -10.04 -1.82
N CYS A 105 -3.45 -10.69 -1.14
CA CYS A 105 -4.87 -10.38 -1.27
C CYS A 105 -5.34 -9.29 -0.29
N GLY A 106 -5.03 -8.03 -0.63
CA GLY A 106 -5.53 -6.85 0.07
C GLY A 106 -4.51 -6.19 0.98
N GLY A 107 -4.46 -4.87 0.91
CA GLY A 107 -3.72 -3.98 1.80
C GLY A 107 -4.06 -2.54 1.44
N CYS A 108 -4.54 -1.77 2.42
CA CYS A 108 -4.94 -0.39 2.27
C CYS A 108 -3.84 0.55 2.76
N TYR A 109 -3.52 1.56 1.96
CA TYR A 109 -2.45 2.52 2.23
C TYR A 109 -2.95 3.93 1.98
N SER A 110 -2.87 4.77 3.00
CA SER A 110 -3.35 6.15 3.00
C SER A 110 -2.19 7.13 3.10
N VAL A 111 -2.28 8.23 2.36
CA VAL A 111 -1.22 9.25 2.29
C VAL A 111 -1.78 10.65 2.56
N PRO A 112 -1.03 11.52 3.27
CA PRO A 112 -1.53 12.82 3.70
C PRO A 112 -1.53 13.89 2.59
N SER A 113 -0.66 13.77 1.59
CA SER A 113 -0.44 14.78 0.53
C SER A 113 -1.15 14.48 -0.79
N GLY A 114 -1.86 13.35 -0.86
CA GLY A 114 -2.54 12.88 -2.06
C GLY A 114 -1.60 12.27 -3.11
N ILE A 115 -2.15 11.42 -3.97
CA ILE A 115 -1.43 10.64 -4.98
C ILE A 115 -1.84 11.15 -6.35
N LYS A 116 -0.87 11.45 -7.21
CA LYS A 116 -1.11 11.91 -8.58
C LYS A 116 -0.73 10.89 -9.64
N SER A 117 0.16 9.96 -9.33
CA SER A 117 0.39 8.81 -10.20
C SER A 117 0.86 7.58 -9.44
N GLY A 118 0.73 6.42 -10.08
CA GLY A 118 1.15 5.14 -9.54
C GLY A 118 1.98 4.35 -10.56
N TYR A 119 3.11 3.81 -10.12
CA TYR A 119 3.93 2.87 -10.90
C TYR A 119 3.74 1.47 -10.34
N LEU A 120 3.29 0.55 -11.19
CA LEU A 120 3.08 -0.85 -10.84
C LEU A 120 4.07 -1.70 -11.64
N TRP A 121 4.75 -2.63 -10.99
CA TRP A 121 5.74 -3.51 -11.60
C TRP A 121 5.56 -4.95 -11.16
N ARG A 122 5.90 -5.87 -12.06
CA ARG A 122 5.93 -7.31 -11.83
C ARG A 122 7.18 -7.95 -12.41
N GLN A 123 7.67 -8.97 -11.73
CA GLN A 123 8.79 -9.78 -12.20
C GLN A 123 8.40 -10.75 -13.34
N TYR A 124 7.19 -11.33 -13.29
CA TYR A 124 6.74 -12.34 -14.24
C TYR A 124 5.42 -11.94 -14.91
N ASN A 125 5.29 -12.29 -16.19
CA ASN A 125 4.07 -12.09 -16.96
C ASN A 125 3.09 -13.25 -16.75
N GLY A 126 1.81 -12.93 -16.57
CA GLY A 126 0.74 -13.93 -16.40
C GLY A 126 -0.35 -13.48 -15.42
N ASN A 127 -1.43 -14.27 -15.38
CA ASN A 127 -2.50 -14.14 -14.39
C ASN A 127 -2.12 -14.85 -13.08
N PRO A 128 -2.53 -14.33 -11.92
CA PRO A 128 -3.22 -13.05 -11.69
C PRO A 128 -2.26 -11.85 -11.75
N TYR A 129 -2.71 -10.75 -12.35
CA TYR A 129 -1.93 -9.51 -12.47
C TYR A 129 -1.96 -8.74 -11.14
N PRO A 130 -0.83 -8.15 -10.69
CA PRO A 130 -0.89 -7.17 -9.62
C PRO A 130 -1.76 -6.01 -10.06
N THR A 131 -2.56 -5.51 -9.12
CA THR A 131 -3.58 -4.51 -9.39
C THR A 131 -3.66 -3.52 -8.22
N VAL A 132 -4.04 -2.28 -8.54
CA VAL A 132 -4.23 -1.20 -7.56
C VAL A 132 -5.53 -0.47 -7.85
N ASP A 133 -6.35 -0.32 -6.81
CA ASP A 133 -7.51 0.57 -6.83
C ASP A 133 -7.23 1.81 -5.99
N PHE A 134 -7.53 2.98 -6.52
CA PHE A 134 -7.35 4.27 -5.87
C PHE A 134 -8.66 4.80 -5.34
N TYR A 135 -8.60 5.45 -4.18
CA TYR A 135 -9.76 5.97 -3.47
C TYR A 135 -9.65 7.47 -3.25
N SER A 136 -10.81 8.12 -3.25
CA SER A 136 -10.92 9.54 -2.91
C SER A 136 -10.82 9.81 -1.39
N GLY A 137 -11.17 8.84 -0.56
CA GLY A 137 -11.08 8.92 0.90
C GLY A 137 -9.80 8.30 1.46
N GLU A 138 -9.50 8.60 2.73
CA GLU A 138 -8.50 7.85 3.50
C GLU A 138 -9.06 6.50 3.96
N GLY A 139 -8.19 5.59 4.39
CA GLY A 139 -8.59 4.25 4.84
C GLY A 139 -9.28 3.42 3.76
N CYS A 140 -9.04 3.73 2.48
CA CYS A 140 -9.67 3.08 1.34
C CYS A 140 -11.20 3.07 1.45
N SER A 141 -11.73 4.18 1.98
CA SER A 141 -13.15 4.46 2.08
C SER A 141 -13.62 5.35 0.93
N GLY A 142 -14.93 5.37 0.69
CA GLY A 142 -15.53 6.13 -0.40
C GLY A 142 -15.36 5.45 -1.75
N SER A 143 -15.53 6.24 -2.80
CA SER A 143 -15.59 5.72 -4.16
C SER A 143 -14.20 5.38 -4.70
N LYS A 144 -14.12 4.29 -5.45
CA LYS A 144 -12.99 3.95 -6.32
C LYS A 144 -12.94 4.98 -7.45
N ILE A 145 -11.82 5.68 -7.56
CA ILE A 145 -11.65 6.75 -8.56
C ILE A 145 -10.73 6.36 -9.71
N HIS A 146 -9.95 5.30 -9.54
CA HIS A 146 -9.11 4.76 -10.59
C HIS A 146 -8.76 3.29 -10.33
N HIS A 147 -8.66 2.51 -11.40
CA HIS A 147 -8.23 1.13 -11.38
C HIS A 147 -6.98 1.00 -12.27
N GLN A 148 -5.88 0.52 -11.69
CA GLN A 148 -4.61 0.33 -12.37
C GLN A 148 -4.22 -1.15 -12.37
N GLY A 149 -4.00 -1.68 -13.57
CA GLY A 149 -3.36 -2.97 -13.79
C GLY A 149 -2.13 -2.84 -14.67
N ILE A 150 -1.53 -3.98 -15.04
CA ILE A 150 -0.46 -4.06 -16.05
C ILE A 150 -1.02 -4.74 -17.30
N GLU A 151 -0.88 -4.08 -18.46
CA GLU A 151 -1.28 -4.62 -19.75
C GLU A 151 -0.66 -6.01 -19.99
N SER A 152 -1.39 -6.89 -20.69
CA SER A 152 -0.91 -8.22 -21.03
C SER A 152 0.42 -8.15 -21.80
N GLY A 153 1.42 -8.93 -21.35
CA GLY A 153 2.76 -8.94 -21.95
C GLY A 153 3.71 -7.81 -21.50
N ARG A 154 3.23 -6.82 -20.74
CA ARG A 154 4.08 -5.76 -20.15
C ARG A 154 4.57 -6.13 -18.75
N SER A 155 5.69 -5.59 -18.30
CA SER A 155 6.19 -5.82 -16.93
C SER A 155 5.80 -4.70 -15.96
N ASP A 156 5.27 -3.60 -16.47
CA ASP A 156 4.99 -2.41 -15.68
C ASP A 156 3.88 -1.54 -16.29
N SER A 157 3.34 -0.65 -15.47
CA SER A 157 2.44 0.42 -15.87
C SER A 157 2.69 1.67 -15.03
N CYS A 158 2.46 2.84 -15.63
CA CYS A 158 2.38 4.11 -14.92
C CYS A 158 1.07 4.79 -15.32
N ASN A 159 0.26 5.17 -14.32
CA ASN A 159 -1.01 5.84 -14.54
C ASN A 159 -1.10 7.12 -13.71
N ASN A 160 -1.58 8.20 -14.34
CA ASN A 160 -1.98 9.40 -13.62
C ASN A 160 -3.35 9.17 -12.98
N VAL A 161 -3.56 9.73 -11.79
CA VAL A 161 -4.79 9.60 -11.00
C VAL A 161 -5.23 10.97 -10.49
N ASN A 162 -6.53 11.18 -10.39
CA ASN A 162 -7.12 12.46 -9.97
C ASN A 162 -7.02 12.67 -8.45
N THR A 163 -5.81 12.89 -7.93
CA THR A 163 -5.51 13.18 -6.51
C THR A 163 -6.18 12.20 -5.54
N ALA A 164 -5.75 10.93 -5.56
CA ALA A 164 -6.25 9.92 -4.62
C ALA A 164 -5.73 10.17 -3.20
N ARG A 165 -6.47 9.74 -2.17
CA ARG A 165 -6.05 9.83 -0.76
C ARG A 165 -5.52 8.51 -0.22
N SER A 166 -5.99 7.40 -0.78
CA SER A 166 -5.49 6.07 -0.44
C SER A 166 -5.58 5.12 -1.63
N PHE A 167 -5.02 3.94 -1.48
CA PHE A 167 -5.07 2.88 -2.47
C PHE A 167 -5.09 1.50 -1.82
N VAL A 168 -5.73 0.55 -2.50
CA VAL A 168 -5.65 -0.88 -2.20
C VAL A 168 -4.74 -1.53 -3.22
N VAL A 169 -3.76 -2.31 -2.76
CA VAL A 169 -2.99 -3.22 -3.62
C VAL A 169 -3.49 -4.65 -3.46
N TYR A 170 -3.56 -5.40 -4.56
CA TYR A 170 -3.89 -6.81 -4.50
C TYR A 170 -3.34 -7.64 -5.66
N GLN A 171 -3.05 -8.90 -5.39
CA GLN A 171 -2.68 -9.92 -6.37
C GLN A 171 -3.02 -11.32 -5.83
N GLY A 172 -3.58 -12.19 -6.67
CA GLY A 172 -3.72 -13.61 -6.34
C GLY A 172 -4.70 -13.91 -5.20
N CYS A 173 -5.71 -13.05 -5.07
CA CYS A 173 -7.02 -13.44 -4.63
C CYS A 173 -7.69 -14.33 -5.71
#